data_AF-A0A0L7L813-F1
#
_entry.id   AF-A0A0L7L813-F1
#
_cell.length_a   1.000
_cell.length_b   1.000
_cell.length_c   1.000
_cell.angle_alpha   90.00
_cell.angle_beta   90.00
_cell.angle_gamma   90.00
#
_symmetry.space_group_name_H-M   'P 1'
#
loop_
_entity.id
_entity.type
_entity.pdbx_description
1 polymer ?
#
loop_
_entity_poly.entity_id
_entity_poly.type
_entity_poly.pdbx_seq_one_letter_code
_entity_poly.pdbx_strand_id
1 'polypeptide(L)'
;MFYGLTTRYCRQIAYEMAKMNNVPVPESWKENQMAGMDWFRGFRERFPEMSLRKPENCSLARATALNRETVKIFFDNLQNVLSRSPAFAPKGKRNIC
;
A
#
# COMPACT_ATOMS: atom_id res chain seq x y z
N MET A 1 5.19 2.36 10.66
CA MET A 1 4.42 3.14 9.67
C MET A 1 4.43 2.35 8.38
N PHE A 2 3.41 1.53 8.15
CA PHE A 2 3.32 0.64 6.99
C PHE A 2 2.04 0.96 6.24
N TYR A 3 2.17 1.29 4.97
CA TYR A 3 1.09 1.76 4.11
C TYR A 3 0.50 0.55 3.39
N GLY A 4 -0.61 0.02 3.92
CA GLY A 4 -1.31 -1.10 3.33
C GLY A 4 -2.74 -1.19 3.85
N LEU A 5 -3.71 -1.12 2.96
CA LEU A 5 -5.12 -1.31 3.30
C LEU A 5 -5.33 -2.81 3.58
N THR A 6 -5.19 -3.19 4.85
CA THR A 6 -5.41 -4.59 5.25
C THR A 6 -6.90 -4.92 5.17
N THR A 7 -7.23 -6.20 4.94
CA THR A 7 -8.62 -6.69 4.94
C THR A 7 -9.40 -6.27 6.18
N ARG A 8 -8.77 -6.34 7.37
CA ARG A 8 -9.38 -5.91 8.63
C ARG A 8 -9.70 -4.42 8.60
N TYR A 9 -8.74 -3.60 8.19
CA TYR A 9 -8.92 -2.15 8.15
C TYR A 9 -9.96 -1.72 7.11
N CYS A 10 -10.03 -2.38 5.95
CA CYS A 10 -11.11 -2.18 4.98
C CYS A 10 -12.49 -2.39 5.61
N ARG A 11 -12.65 -3.51 6.32
CA ARG A 11 -13.91 -3.90 6.94
C ARG A 11 -14.30 -2.96 8.08
N GLN A 12 -13.32 -2.42 8.81
CA GLN A 12 -13.55 -1.38 9.83
C GLN A 12 -13.99 -0.06 9.20
N ILE A 13 -13.31 0.41 8.15
CA ILE A 13 -13.71 1.62 7.42
C ILE A 13 -15.12 1.49 6.87
N ALA A 14 -15.47 0.32 6.32
CA ALA A 14 -16.81 0.07 5.81
C ALA A 14 -17.90 0.19 6.88
N TYR A 15 -17.63 -0.29 8.10
CA TYR A 15 -18.54 -0.15 9.23
C TYR A 15 -18.67 1.31 9.68
N GLU A 16 -17.56 2.05 9.79
CA GLU A 16 -17.61 3.47 10.16
C GLU A 16 -18.31 4.31 9.09
N MET A 17 -18.07 4.04 7.80
CA MET A 17 -18.81 4.66 6.70
C MET A 17 -20.30 4.37 6.79
N ALA A 18 -20.70 3.13 7.08
CA ALA A 18 -22.10 2.77 7.25
C ALA A 18 -22.75 3.53 8.41
N LYS A 19 -22.05 3.68 9.54
CA LYS A 19 -22.51 4.50 10.68
C LYS A 19 -22.65 5.97 10.31
N MET A 20 -21.65 6.55 9.67
CA MET A 20 -21.67 7.97 9.25
C MET A 20 -22.82 8.26 8.28
N ASN A 21 -23.15 7.30 7.42
CA ASN A 21 -24.24 7.42 6.45
C ASN A 21 -25.59 6.90 6.98
N ASN A 22 -25.70 6.54 8.28
CA ASN A 22 -26.90 5.96 8.89
C ASN A 22 -27.47 4.74 8.12
N VAL A 23 -26.60 3.95 7.50
CA VAL A 23 -27.00 2.74 6.77
C VAL A 23 -27.26 1.62 7.79
N PRO A 24 -28.41 0.93 7.73
CA PRO A 24 -28.67 -0.21 8.61
C PRO A 24 -27.65 -1.32 8.35
N VAL A 25 -27.00 -1.79 9.41
CA VAL A 25 -26.00 -2.88 9.37
C VAL A 25 -26.43 -4.04 10.28
N PRO A 26 -26.02 -5.28 9.97
CA PRO A 26 -26.27 -6.44 10.81
C PRO A 26 -25.70 -6.27 12.23
N GLU A 27 -26.32 -6.89 13.23
CA GLU A 27 -25.86 -6.83 14.62
C GLU A 27 -24.44 -7.38 14.79
N SER A 28 -24.09 -8.40 14.01
CA SER A 28 -22.74 -8.98 13.98
C SER A 28 -21.65 -7.98 13.58
N TRP A 29 -21.98 -6.93 12.83
CA TRP A 29 -21.05 -5.86 12.50
C TRP A 29 -20.81 -4.93 13.69
N LYS A 30 -21.83 -4.73 14.52
CA LYS A 30 -21.75 -3.87 15.71
C LYS A 30 -20.93 -4.54 16.81
N GLU A 31 -21.13 -5.83 17.04
CA GLU A 31 -20.36 -6.63 18.01
C GLU A 31 -18.86 -6.59 17.72
N ASN A 32 -18.49 -6.75 16.44
CA ASN A 32 -17.08 -6.80 16.01
C ASN A 32 -16.53 -5.45 15.55
N GLN A 33 -17.37 -4.40 15.52
CA GLN A 33 -17.08 -3.08 14.95
C GLN A 33 -16.43 -3.14 13.56
N MET A 34 -16.87 -4.08 12.72
CA MET A 34 -16.34 -4.27 11.38
C MET A 34 -17.33 -5.01 10.49
N ALA A 35 -17.27 -4.75 9.19
CA ALA A 35 -18.08 -5.46 8.20
C ALA A 35 -17.80 -6.97 8.19
N GLY A 36 -18.78 -7.80 7.80
CA GLY A 36 -18.64 -9.25 7.67
C GLY A 36 -17.72 -9.69 6.53
N MET A 37 -17.30 -10.97 6.53
CA MET A 37 -16.51 -11.53 5.42
C MET A 37 -17.32 -11.68 4.14
N ASP A 38 -18.62 -11.95 4.23
CA ASP A 38 -19.49 -12.06 3.06
C ASP A 38 -19.60 -10.72 2.32
N TRP A 39 -19.77 -9.63 3.07
CA TRP A 39 -19.71 -8.28 2.51
C TRP A 39 -18.36 -8.00 1.85
N PHE A 40 -17.27 -8.38 2.50
CA PHE A 40 -15.93 -8.14 1.96
C PHE A 40 -15.68 -8.91 0.65
N ARG A 41 -16.18 -10.15 0.55
CA ARG A 41 -16.13 -10.95 -0.69
C ARG A 41 -16.91 -10.27 -1.82
N GLY A 42 -18.16 -9.89 -1.57
CA GLY A 42 -18.97 -9.18 -2.55
C GLY A 42 -18.39 -7.81 -2.94
N PHE A 43 -17.76 -7.11 -1.99
CA PHE A 43 -17.05 -5.86 -2.26
C PHE A 43 -15.85 -6.08 -3.18
N ARG A 44 -15.08 -7.15 -2.97
CA ARG A 44 -13.95 -7.54 -3.82
C ARG A 44 -14.36 -7.94 -5.23
N GLU A 45 -15.49 -8.64 -5.36
CA GLU A 45 -16.04 -9.01 -6.67
C GLU A 45 -16.50 -7.79 -7.48
N ARG A 46 -17.08 -6.78 -6.80
CA ARG A 46 -17.50 -5.52 -7.44
C ARG A 46 -16.33 -4.61 -7.81
N PHE A 47 -15.23 -4.68 -7.05
CA PHE A 47 -14.05 -3.84 -7.22
C PHE A 47 -12.77 -4.68 -7.38
N PRO A 48 -12.61 -5.40 -8.51
CA PRO A 48 -11.46 -6.29 -8.73
C PRO A 48 -10.12 -5.54 -8.81
N GLU A 49 -10.14 -4.29 -9.29
CA GLU A 49 -8.96 -3.41 -9.39
C GLU A 49 -8.42 -2.95 -8.04
N MET A 50 -9.17 -3.13 -6.94
CA MET A 50 -8.71 -2.69 -5.63
C MET A 50 -7.55 -3.55 -5.15
N SER A 51 -6.36 -2.97 -4.99
CA SER A 51 -5.20 -3.69 -4.46
C SER A 51 -5.24 -3.73 -2.93
N LEU A 52 -5.66 -4.86 -2.37
CA LEU A 52 -5.50 -5.13 -0.94
C LEU A 52 -4.19 -5.87 -0.74
N ARG A 53 -3.14 -5.13 -0.40
CA ARG A 53 -1.85 -5.72 -0.09
C ARG A 53 -1.71 -5.88 1.41
N LYS A 54 -1.34 -7.09 1.84
CA LYS A 54 -0.65 -7.24 3.11
C LYS A 54 0.67 -6.48 2.95
N PRO A 55 0.96 -5.46 3.78
CA PRO A 55 2.26 -4.82 3.73
C PRO A 55 3.31 -5.91 3.92
N GLU A 56 4.23 -6.02 2.97
CA GLU A 56 5.38 -6.89 3.15
C GLU A 56 6.15 -6.42 4.38
N ASN A 57 6.67 -7.36 5.16
CA ASN A 57 7.46 -7.04 6.35
C ASN A 57 8.71 -6.29 5.91
N CYS A 58 8.63 -4.96 5.91
CA CYS A 58 9.76 -4.07 5.78
C CYS A 58 10.35 -3.88 7.18
N SER A 59 11.65 -4.15 7.35
CA SER A 59 12.29 -3.91 8.64
C SER A 59 12.24 -2.41 8.95
N LEU A 60 12.19 -2.05 10.24
CA LEU A 60 12.17 -0.64 10.64
C LEU A 60 13.32 0.15 10.01
N ALA A 61 14.52 -0.44 9.97
CA ALA A 61 15.69 0.12 9.31
C ALA A 61 15.50 0.40 7.81
N ARG A 62 14.82 -0.49 7.07
CA ARG A 62 14.50 -0.27 5.66
C ARG A 62 13.45 0.82 5.48
N ALA A 63 12.45 0.88 6.35
CA ALA A 63 11.42 1.92 6.31
C ALA A 63 12.00 3.30 6.63
N THR A 64 12.91 3.41 7.60
CA THR A 64 13.57 4.67 7.96
C THR A 64 14.61 5.11 6.92
N ALA A 65 15.23 4.18 6.20
CA ALA A 65 16.14 4.47 5.09
C ALA A 65 15.42 5.02 3.84
N LEU A 66 14.09 4.94 3.75
CA LEU A 66 13.30 5.56 2.68
C LEU A 66 12.97 7.03 3.01
N ASN A 67 13.99 7.82 3.34
CA ASN A 67 13.88 9.27 3.50
C ASN A 67 14.54 10.01 2.31
N ARG A 68 14.22 11.30 2.16
CA ARG A 68 14.63 12.12 1.00
C ARG A 68 16.15 12.13 0.83
N GLU A 69 16.89 12.28 1.92
CA GLU A 69 18.34 12.38 1.93
C GLU A 69 19.00 11.07 1.50
N THR A 70 18.53 9.95 2.05
CA THR A 70 19.06 8.61 1.76
C THR A 70 18.75 8.20 0.32
N VAL A 71 17.54 8.50 -0.15
CA VAL A 71 17.14 8.26 -1.55
C VAL A 71 17.98 9.12 -2.50
N LYS A 72 18.24 10.39 -2.15
CA LYS A 72 19.12 11.26 -2.94
C LYS A 72 20.53 10.68 -3.04
N ILE A 73 21.14 10.32 -1.91
CA ILE A 73 22.49 9.73 -1.87
C ILE A 73 22.55 8.45 -2.72
N PHE A 74 21.52 7.61 -2.66
CA PHE A 74 21.43 6.40 -3.49
C PHE A 74 21.48 6.73 -4.98
N PHE A 75 20.68 7.68 -5.45
CA PHE A 75 20.66 8.05 -6.87
C PHE A 75 21.92 8.78 -7.32
N ASP A 76 22.51 9.63 -6.47
CA ASP A 76 23.79 10.29 -6.75
C ASP A 76 24.90 9.24 -6.94
N ASN A 77 24.97 8.24 -6.04
CA ASN A 77 25.91 7.14 -6.14
C ASN A 77 25.67 6.27 -7.38
N LEU A 78 24.41 5.99 -7.70
CA LEU A 78 24.04 5.24 -8.89
C LEU A 78 24.51 5.99 -10.16
N GLN A 79 24.25 7.29 -10.25
CA GLN A 79 24.68 8.12 -11.39
C GLN A 79 26.21 8.13 -11.53
N ASN A 80 26.94 8.21 -10.42
CA ASN A 80 28.41 8.15 -10.41
C ASN A 80 28.93 6.81 -10.97
N VAL A 81 28.34 5.69 -10.56
CA VAL A 81 28.74 4.36 -11.05
C VAL A 81 28.41 4.19 -12.54
N LEU A 82 27.21 4.62 -12.96
CA LEU A 82 26.82 4.55 -14.37
C LEU A 82 27.71 5.42 -15.27
N SER A 83 28.16 6.57 -14.77
CA SER A 83 29.09 7.45 -15.49
C SER A 83 30.49 6.86 -15.63
N ARG A 84 30.96 6.14 -14.59
CA ARG A 84 32.28 5.48 -14.58
C ARG A 84 32.32 4.18 -15.38
N SER A 85 31.19 3.48 -15.45
CA SER A 85 31.10 2.16 -16.08
C SER A 85 29.94 2.11 -17.07
N PRO A 86 30.12 2.64 -18.30
CA PRO A 86 29.10 2.69 -19.33
C PRO A 86 28.56 1.31 -19.75
N ALA A 87 29.31 0.24 -19.47
CA ALA A 87 28.87 -1.14 -19.70
C ALA A 87 27.61 -1.52 -18.91
N PHE A 88 27.38 -0.90 -17.75
CA PHE A 88 26.18 -1.08 -16.93
C PHE A 88 25.08 -0.07 -17.23
N ALA A 89 25.35 0.91 -18.11
CA ALA A 89 24.33 1.85 -18.54
C ALA A 89 23.22 1.08 -19.27
N PRO A 90 21.94 1.32 -18.92
CA PRO A 90 20.84 0.65 -19.59
C PRO A 90 20.87 1.02 -21.08
N LYS A 91 20.98 0.00 -21.94
CA LYS A 91 20.90 0.15 -23.39
C LYS A 91 19.43 0.40 -23.77
N GLY A 92 18.98 1.64 -23.61
CA GLY A 92 17.63 2.07 -23.97
C GLY A 92 17.15 3.24 -23.11
N LYS A 93 16.60 4.27 -23.77
CA LYS A 93 15.97 5.43 -23.11
C LYS A 93 14.77 4.95 -22.28
N ARG A 94 14.96 4.77 -20.97
CA ARG A 94 13.84 4.72 -20.04
C ARG A 94 13.63 6.14 -19.53
N ASN A 95 12.57 6.77 -20.02
CA ASN A 95 12.03 7.97 -19.40
C ASN A 95 11.59 7.57 -17.99
N ILE A 96 12.34 8.03 -17.01
CA ILE A 96 11.98 7.98 -15.60
C ILE A 96 11.07 9.18 -15.35
N CYS A 97 9.78 8.89 -15.20
CA CYS A 97 8.75 9.82 -14.73
C CYS A 97 8.99 10.21 -13.27
#